data_AF-A0A940E8P9-F1
#
_entry.id   AF-A0A940E8P9-F1
#
_cell.length_a   1.000
_cell.length_b   1.000
_cell.length_c   1.000
_cell.angle_alpha   90.00
_cell.angle_beta   90.00
_cell.angle_gamma   90.00
#
_symmetry.space_group_name_H-M   'P 1'
#
loop_
_entity.id
_entity.type
_entity.pdbx_description
1 polymer ?
#
loop_
_entity_poly.entity_id
_entity_poly.type
_entity_poly.pdbx_seq_one_letter_code
_entity_poly.pdbx_strand_id
1 'polypeptide(L)'
;MSRLSRNLVTIYRTERLIARRRLAVMQQQTILMVLAGIAALAGLVALNVAIFFALETLMSSAGAAAVLAAGNLLLAALLVLFARRTNVEDEIAPAVEVRDMAIADVEDEMEEMATEAREVVQAVKSIGANPLGSLPALLVPLLTALLKSRAEK
;
A
#
# COMPACT_ATOMS: atom_id res chain seq x y z
N MET A 1 28.04 -9.40 -20.57
CA MET A 1 26.94 -9.03 -19.66
C MET A 1 26.33 -10.30 -19.10
N SER A 2 26.26 -10.43 -17.77
CA SER A 2 25.71 -11.64 -17.13
C SER A 2 24.20 -11.77 -17.41
N ARG A 3 23.66 -12.98 -17.41
CA ARG A 3 22.22 -13.21 -17.62
C ARG A 3 21.37 -12.44 -16.59
N LEU A 4 21.92 -12.28 -15.38
CA LEU A 4 21.33 -11.52 -14.28
C LEU A 4 21.16 -10.03 -14.63
N SER A 5 22.19 -9.38 -15.17
CA SER A 5 22.12 -7.93 -15.49
C SER A 5 21.11 -7.65 -16.59
N ARG A 6 20.99 -8.54 -17.58
CA ARG A 6 20.00 -8.40 -18.66
C ARG A 6 18.57 -8.58 -18.14
N ASN A 7 18.34 -9.54 -17.25
CA ASN A 7 17.02 -9.77 -16.66
C ASN A 7 16.59 -8.60 -15.76
N LEU A 8 17.49 -8.06 -14.93
CA LEU A 8 17.20 -6.89 -14.09
C LEU A 8 16.85 -5.63 -14.90
N VAL A 9 17.58 -5.38 -16.00
CA VAL A 9 17.26 -4.24 -16.90
C VAL A 9 15.90 -4.43 -17.56
N THR A 10 15.56 -5.66 -17.96
CA THR A 10 14.24 -5.97 -18.51
C THR A 10 13.15 -5.72 -17.47
N ILE A 11 13.29 -6.26 -16.25
CA ILE A 11 12.34 -6.06 -15.14
C ILE A 11 12.16 -4.57 -14.84
N TYR A 12 13.25 -3.83 -14.68
CA TYR A 12 13.17 -2.39 -14.40
C TYR A 12 12.46 -1.62 -15.51
N ARG A 13 12.74 -1.95 -16.78
CA ARG A 13 12.11 -1.28 -17.93
C ARG A 13 10.61 -1.60 -18.01
N THR A 14 10.22 -2.85 -17.74
CA THR A 14 8.81 -3.27 -17.75
C THR A 14 8.05 -2.65 -16.59
N GLU A 15 8.59 -2.68 -15.36
CA GLU A 15 7.99 -2.05 -14.18
C GLU A 15 7.78 -0.55 -14.38
N ARG A 16 8.80 0.14 -14.90
CA ARG A 16 8.69 1.58 -15.22
C ARG A 16 7.62 1.87 -16.26
N LEU A 17 7.44 1.00 -17.26
CA LEU A 17 6.43 1.18 -18.30
C LEU A 17 5.01 0.92 -17.76
N ILE A 18 4.84 -0.12 -16.94
CA ILE A 18 3.58 -0.44 -16.26
C ILE A 18 3.18 0.70 -15.32
N ALA A 19 4.08 1.16 -14.46
CA ALA A 19 3.83 2.25 -13.53
C ALA A 19 3.43 3.54 -14.27
N ARG A 20 4.15 3.91 -15.33
CA ARG A 20 3.81 5.08 -16.16
C ARG A 20 2.43 4.95 -16.81
N ARG A 21 2.10 3.78 -17.34
CA ARG A 21 0.80 3.56 -17.98
C ARG A 21 -0.33 3.62 -16.95
N ARG A 22 -0.14 3.01 -15.78
CA ARG A 22 -1.11 3.03 -14.68
C ARG A 22 -1.39 4.47 -14.23
N LEU A 23 -0.34 5.28 -14.05
CA LEU A 23 -0.47 6.69 -13.71
C LEU A 23 -1.19 7.50 -14.79
N ALA A 24 -0.85 7.27 -16.07
CA ALA A 24 -1.50 7.97 -17.18
C ALA A 24 -3.01 7.63 -17.27
N VAL A 25 -3.37 6.36 -17.11
CA VAL A 25 -4.78 5.92 -17.09
C VAL A 25 -5.51 6.52 -15.89
N MET A 26 -4.92 6.45 -14.69
CA MET A 26 -5.48 7.07 -13.49
C MET A 26 -5.71 8.57 -13.68
N GLN A 27 -4.72 9.30 -14.20
CA GLN A 27 -4.85 10.74 -14.47
C GLN A 27 -5.98 11.05 -15.44
N GLN A 28 -6.04 10.33 -16.57
CA GLN A 28 -7.07 10.55 -17.58
C GLN A 28 -8.46 10.20 -17.03
N GLN A 29 -8.58 9.10 -16.30
CA GLN A 29 -9.83 8.69 -15.66
C GLN A 29 -10.29 9.72 -14.63
N THR A 30 -9.38 10.27 -13.81
CA THR A 30 -9.71 11.33 -12.84
C THR A 30 -10.23 12.58 -13.54
N ILE A 31 -9.59 13.03 -14.63
CA ILE A 31 -10.07 14.19 -15.39
C ILE A 31 -11.48 13.94 -15.94
N LEU A 32 -11.71 12.78 -16.55
CA LEU A 32 -13.03 12.42 -17.07
C LEU A 32 -14.09 12.31 -15.97
N MET A 33 -13.74 11.76 -14.80
CA MET A 33 -14.63 11.71 -13.64
C MET A 33 -14.98 13.10 -13.11
N VAL A 34 -14.00 14.01 -13.05
CA VAL A 34 -14.24 15.40 -12.65
C VAL A 34 -15.18 16.09 -13.63
N LEU A 35 -14.93 15.97 -14.94
CA LEU A 35 -15.80 16.53 -15.97
C LEU A 35 -17.22 15.94 -15.91
N ALA A 36 -17.33 14.62 -15.74
CA ALA A 36 -18.61 13.95 -15.56
C ALA A 36 -19.33 14.44 -14.29
N GLY A 37 -18.60 14.66 -13.20
CA GLY A 37 -19.13 15.22 -11.96
C GLY A 37 -19.68 16.63 -12.16
N ILE A 38 -18.94 17.51 -12.86
CA ILE A 38 -19.42 18.86 -13.20
C ILE A 38 -20.69 18.80 -14.04
N ALA A 39 -20.70 17.98 -15.10
CA ALA A 39 -21.87 17.81 -15.96
C ALA A 39 -23.08 17.25 -15.20
N ALA A 40 -22.87 16.29 -14.30
CA ALA A 40 -23.91 15.73 -13.45
C ALA A 40 -24.50 16.76 -12.49
N LEU A 41 -23.66 17.60 -11.87
CA LEU A 41 -24.12 18.69 -11.00
C LEU A 41 -24.93 19.73 -11.76
N ALA A 42 -24.45 20.17 -12.94
CA ALA A 42 -25.18 21.10 -13.80
C ALA A 42 -26.54 20.51 -14.22
N GLY A 43 -26.55 19.24 -14.63
CA GLY A 43 -27.76 18.50 -14.97
C GLY A 43 -28.72 18.38 -13.79
N LEU A 44 -28.22 18.13 -12.57
CA LEU A 44 -29.04 18.02 -11.36
C LEU A 44 -29.70 19.36 -11.01
N VAL A 45 -28.99 20.48 -11.15
CA VAL A 45 -29.56 21.83 -10.96
C VAL A 45 -30.65 22.10 -11.99
N ALA A 46 -30.37 21.85 -13.28
CA ALA A 46 -31.35 22.04 -14.35
C ALA A 46 -32.59 21.14 -14.16
N LEU A 47 -32.39 19.89 -13.71
CA LEU A 47 -33.47 18.97 -13.41
C LEU A 47 -34.34 19.46 -12.25
N ASN A 48 -33.74 19.99 -11.18
CA ASN A 48 -34.49 20.59 -10.07
C ASN A 48 -35.36 21.75 -10.55
N VAL A 49 -34.81 22.65 -11.35
CA VAL A 49 -35.53 23.78 -11.93
C VAL A 49 -36.68 23.28 -12.83
N ALA A 50 -36.43 22.30 -13.68
CA ALA A 50 -37.45 21.73 -14.56
C ALA A 50 -38.58 21.06 -13.77
N ILE A 51 -38.26 20.27 -12.74
CA ILE A 51 -39.25 19.63 -11.87
C ILE A 51 -40.04 20.68 -11.10
N PHE A 52 -39.38 21.73 -10.59
CA PHE A 52 -40.07 22.81 -9.89
C PHE A 52 -41.13 23.46 -10.77
N PHE A 53 -40.77 23.88 -11.98
CA PHE A 53 -41.73 24.47 -12.92
C PHE A 53 -42.83 23.50 -13.33
N ALA A 54 -42.51 22.21 -13.49
CA ALA A 54 -43.53 21.19 -13.76
C ALA A 54 -44.51 21.06 -12.58
N LEU A 55 -44.04 21.08 -11.34
CA LEU A 55 -44.88 21.04 -10.15
C LEU A 55 -45.75 22.29 -10.01
N GLU A 56 -45.25 23.47 -10.38
CA GLU A 56 -46.04 24.70 -10.37
C GLU A 56 -47.26 24.64 -11.30
N THR A 57 -47.27 23.77 -12.32
CA THR A 57 -48.48 23.54 -13.14
C THR A 57 -49.60 22.82 -12.40
N LEU A 58 -49.29 22.17 -11.28
CA LEU A 58 -50.21 21.32 -10.51
C LEU A 58 -50.55 21.89 -9.13
N MET A 59 -49.67 22.72 -8.55
CA MET A 59 -49.81 23.24 -7.19
C MET A 59 -49.17 24.63 -7.02
N SER A 60 -49.43 25.27 -5.88
CA SER A 60 -48.80 26.56 -5.56
C SER A 60 -47.27 26.46 -5.47
N SER A 61 -46.56 27.57 -5.71
CA SER A 61 -45.10 27.64 -5.64
C SER A 61 -44.53 27.15 -4.30
N ALA A 62 -45.23 27.44 -3.19
CA ALA A 62 -44.84 26.97 -1.87
C ALA A 62 -44.98 25.44 -1.75
N GLY A 63 -46.06 24.86 -2.28
CA GLY A 63 -46.25 23.41 -2.35
C GLY A 63 -45.21 22.71 -3.23
N ALA A 64 -44.94 23.28 -4.41
CA ALA A 64 -43.94 22.76 -5.34
C ALA A 64 -42.54 22.74 -4.70
N ALA A 65 -42.16 23.83 -4.02
CA ALA A 65 -40.89 23.91 -3.30
C ALA A 65 -40.80 22.88 -2.17
N ALA A 66 -41.88 22.68 -1.41
CA ALA A 66 -41.92 21.71 -0.32
C ALA A 66 -41.76 20.27 -0.82
N VAL A 67 -42.47 19.89 -1.90
CA VAL A 67 -42.36 18.55 -2.51
C VAL A 67 -40.96 18.32 -3.09
N LEU A 68 -40.40 19.31 -3.79
CA LEU A 68 -39.05 19.22 -4.34
C LEU A 68 -38.00 19.07 -3.23
N ALA A 69 -38.12 19.85 -2.16
CA ALA A 69 -37.23 19.76 -1.00
C ALA A 69 -37.31 18.38 -0.33
N ALA A 70 -38.52 17.84 -0.14
CA ALA A 70 -38.71 16.48 0.38
C ALA A 70 -38.06 15.42 -0.52
N GLY A 71 -38.20 15.54 -1.84
CA GLY A 71 -37.55 14.66 -2.81
C GLY A 71 -36.02 14.71 -2.73
N ASN A 72 -35.43 15.90 -2.60
CA ASN A 72 -33.98 16.07 -2.44
C ASN A 72 -33.47 15.51 -1.11
N LEU A 73 -34.22 15.65 -0.02
CA LEU A 73 -33.87 15.04 1.26
C LEU A 73 -33.89 13.50 1.18
N LEU A 74 -34.88 12.92 0.50
CA LEU A 74 -34.92 11.48 0.24
C LEU A 74 -33.74 11.03 -0.61
N LEU A 75 -33.40 11.75 -1.68
CA LEU A 75 -32.23 11.45 -2.50
C LEU A 75 -30.94 11.52 -1.68
N ALA A 76 -30.77 12.54 -0.84
CA ALA A 76 -29.63 12.67 0.05
C ALA A 76 -29.52 11.49 1.03
N ALA A 77 -30.64 11.08 1.63
CA ALA A 77 -30.67 9.93 2.52
C ALA A 77 -30.24 8.64 1.79
N LEU A 78 -30.72 8.41 0.57
CA LEU A 78 -30.30 7.28 -0.25
C LEU A 78 -28.81 7.32 -0.57
N LEU A 79 -28.27 8.48 -0.97
CA LEU A 79 -26.85 8.64 -1.24
C LEU A 79 -25.98 8.35 -0.02
N VAL A 80 -26.38 8.79 1.17
CA VAL A 80 -25.69 8.46 2.43
C VAL A 80 -25.70 6.94 2.68
N LEU A 81 -26.83 6.27 2.48
CA LEU A 81 -26.92 4.81 2.64
C LEU A 81 -26.01 4.07 1.66
N PHE A 82 -25.91 4.53 0.41
CA PHE A 82 -24.99 3.95 -0.57
C PHE A 82 -23.53 4.23 -0.22
N ALA A 83 -23.20 5.45 0.18
CA ALA A 83 -21.83 5.82 0.57
C ALA A 83 -21.33 4.97 1.74
N ARG A 84 -22.19 4.67 2.73
CA ARG A 84 -21.86 3.81 3.87
C ARG A 84 -21.57 2.35 3.50
N ARG A 85 -21.95 1.89 2.30
CA ARG A 85 -21.64 0.52 1.83
C ARG A 85 -20.25 0.41 1.19
N THR A 86 -19.62 1.52 0.83
CA THR A 86 -18.28 1.53 0.25
C THR A 86 -17.26 1.59 1.39
N ASN A 87 -16.89 0.45 1.95
CA ASN A 87 -15.97 0.36 3.08
C ASN A 87 -14.52 0.18 2.58
N VAL A 88 -13.74 1.25 2.64
CA VAL A 88 -12.33 1.25 2.17
C VAL A 88 -11.46 0.41 3.08
N GLU A 89 -11.77 0.35 4.37
CA GLU A 89 -11.07 -0.47 5.35
C GLU A 89 -11.11 -1.96 4.97
N ASP A 90 -12.22 -2.46 4.43
CA ASP A 90 -12.33 -3.85 3.97
C ASP A 90 -11.49 -4.10 2.70
N GLU A 91 -11.38 -3.12 1.81
CA GLU A 91 -10.59 -3.23 0.58
C GLU A 91 -9.08 -3.26 0.87
N ILE A 92 -8.62 -2.55 1.91
CA ILE A 92 -7.20 -2.47 2.27
C ILE A 92 -6.78 -3.49 3.33
N ALA A 93 -7.72 -4.15 4.02
CA ALA A 93 -7.43 -5.09 5.09
C ALA A 93 -6.40 -6.18 4.71
N PRO A 94 -6.48 -6.84 3.54
CA PRO A 94 -5.47 -7.83 3.14
C PRO A 94 -4.09 -7.22 2.92
N ALA A 95 -4.02 -5.99 2.40
CA ALA A 95 -2.74 -5.30 2.20
C ALA A 95 -2.12 -4.87 3.53
N VAL A 96 -2.96 -4.48 4.50
CA VAL A 96 -2.56 -4.18 5.88
C VAL A 96 -2.03 -5.45 6.56
N GLU A 97 -2.75 -6.57 6.45
CA GLU A 97 -2.32 -7.86 7.01
C GLU A 97 -0.97 -8.32 6.45
N VAL A 98 -0.78 -8.25 5.13
CA VAL A 98 0.51 -8.60 4.49
C VAL A 98 1.65 -7.69 4.95
N ARG A 99 1.40 -6.39 5.10
CA ARG A 99 2.39 -5.45 5.64
C ARG A 99 2.74 -5.80 7.09
N ASP A 100 1.75 -6.10 7.91
CA ASP A 100 1.94 -6.36 9.33
C ASP A 100 2.71 -7.68 9.55
N MET A 101 2.46 -8.72 8.73
CA MET A 101 3.29 -9.94 8.70
C MET A 101 4.74 -9.63 8.29
N ALA A 102 4.94 -8.81 7.25
CA ALA A 102 6.30 -8.46 6.81
C ALA A 102 7.06 -7.62 7.85
N ILE A 103 6.38 -6.81 8.67
CA ILE A 103 6.99 -6.08 9.78
C ILE A 103 7.37 -7.05 10.89
N ALA A 104 6.49 -7.99 11.24
CA ALA A 104 6.78 -9.02 12.25
C ALA A 104 8.00 -9.87 11.87
N ASP A 105 8.09 -10.32 10.62
CA ASP A 105 9.24 -11.10 10.14
C ASP A 105 10.56 -10.33 10.28
N VAL A 106 10.55 -9.01 10.01
CA VAL A 106 11.74 -8.16 10.19
C VAL A 106 12.09 -7.98 11.65
N GLU A 107 11.09 -7.83 12.54
CA GLU A 107 11.32 -7.74 13.98
C GLU A 107 11.96 -9.03 14.53
N ASP A 108 11.50 -10.20 14.09
CA ASP A 108 12.04 -11.51 14.45
C ASP A 108 13.51 -11.66 13.96
N GLU A 109 13.79 -11.32 12.69
CA GLU A 109 15.16 -11.35 12.14
C GLU A 109 16.10 -10.40 12.92
N MET A 110 15.62 -9.22 13.33
CA MET A 110 16.42 -8.27 14.10
C MET A 110 16.72 -8.76 15.52
N GLU A 111 15.79 -9.48 16.16
CA GLU A 111 16.01 -10.07 17.48
C GLU A 111 17.01 -11.24 17.42
N GLU A 112 16.94 -12.06 16.37
CA GLU A 112 17.90 -13.14 16.13
C GLU A 112 19.31 -12.58 15.88
N MET A 113 19.45 -11.57 15.02
CA MET A 113 20.74 -10.89 14.79
C MET A 113 21.30 -10.23 16.06
N ALA A 114 20.45 -9.62 16.88
CA ALA A 114 20.87 -9.03 18.15
C ALA A 114 21.39 -10.09 19.14
N THR A 115 20.79 -11.28 19.12
CA THR A 115 21.19 -12.41 19.95
C THR A 115 22.53 -12.97 19.49
N GLU A 116 22.70 -13.24 18.19
CA GLU A 116 23.98 -13.68 17.61
C GLU A 116 25.10 -12.67 17.88
N ALA A 117 24.83 -11.37 17.73
CA ALA A 117 25.81 -10.33 18.02
C ALA A 117 26.25 -10.33 19.50
N ARG A 118 25.32 -10.55 20.44
CA ARG A 118 25.64 -10.69 21.87
C ARG A 118 26.48 -11.93 22.16
N GLU A 119 26.18 -13.05 21.51
CA GLU A 119 26.96 -14.29 21.64
C GLU A 119 28.38 -14.10 21.11
N VAL A 120 28.55 -13.47 19.95
CA VAL A 120 29.87 -13.13 19.40
C VAL A 120 30.65 -12.22 20.34
N VAL A 121 30.01 -11.19 20.92
CA VAL A 121 30.66 -10.30 21.88
C VAL A 121 31.07 -11.04 23.15
N GLN A 122 30.23 -11.94 23.68
CA GLN A 122 30.58 -12.77 24.84
C GLN A 122 31.73 -13.73 24.53
N ALA A 123 31.74 -14.36 23.35
CA ALA A 123 32.82 -15.23 22.90
C ALA A 123 34.15 -14.46 22.85
N VAL A 124 34.17 -13.27 22.25
CA VAL A 124 35.36 -12.39 22.21
C VAL A 124 35.81 -11.97 23.61
N LYS A 125 34.86 -11.60 24.49
CA LYS A 125 35.19 -11.18 25.87
C LYS A 125 35.76 -12.32 26.71
N SER A 126 35.30 -13.56 26.48
CA SER A 126 35.81 -14.77 27.15
C SER A 126 37.25 -15.12 26.72
N ILE A 127 37.63 -14.83 25.47
CA ILE A 127 38.99 -14.96 24.97
C ILE A 127 39.95 -14.00 25.69
N GLY A 128 39.51 -12.76 25.95
CA GLY A 128 40.29 -11.78 26.73
C GLY A 128 40.41 -12.11 28.22
N ALA A 129 39.44 -12.82 28.79
CA ALA A 129 39.43 -13.22 30.20
C ALA A 129 40.27 -14.48 30.50
N ASN A 130 40.56 -15.33 29.52
CA ASN A 130 41.38 -16.55 29.68
C ASN A 130 42.28 -16.83 28.45
N PRO A 131 43.44 -16.14 28.33
CA PRO A 131 44.33 -16.25 27.18
C PRO A 131 45.08 -17.59 27.08
N LEU A 132 45.18 -18.37 28.16
CA LEU A 132 45.95 -19.62 28.19
C LEU A 132 45.11 -20.89 27.96
N GLY A 133 43.78 -20.81 28.03
CA GLY A 133 42.87 -21.95 27.84
C GLY A 133 42.22 -22.06 26.45
N SER A 134 42.30 -21.00 25.63
CA SER A 134 41.55 -20.87 24.37
C SER A 134 42.37 -21.14 23.09
N LEU A 135 43.68 -21.36 23.22
CA LEU A 135 44.58 -21.66 22.09
C LEU A 135 44.12 -22.85 21.21
N PRO A 136 43.56 -23.96 21.73
CA PRO A 136 43.10 -25.07 20.88
C PRO A 136 41.85 -24.72 20.06
N ALA A 137 40.96 -23.87 20.59
CA ALA A 137 39.67 -23.56 19.98
C ALA A 137 39.76 -22.60 18.79
N LEU A 138 40.81 -21.76 18.73
CA LEU A 138 41.06 -20.85 17.60
C LEU A 138 41.78 -21.53 16.43
N LEU A 139 42.55 -22.58 16.69
CA LEU A 139 43.33 -23.27 15.66
C LEU A 139 42.44 -24.05 14.68
N VAL A 140 41.36 -24.67 15.17
CA VAL A 140 40.46 -25.47 14.33
C VAL A 140 39.76 -24.63 13.25
N PRO A 141 39.05 -23.53 13.56
CA PRO A 141 38.38 -22.74 12.53
C PRO A 141 39.35 -22.03 11.57
N LEU A 142 40.53 -21.57 12.04
CA LEU A 142 41.54 -20.97 11.17
C LEU A 142 42.18 -21.98 10.21
N LEU A 143 42.49 -23.19 10.68
CA LEU A 143 42.98 -24.27 9.82
C LEU A 143 41.92 -24.69 8.81
N THR A 144 40.65 -24.74 9.21
CA THR A 144 39.55 -25.11 8.32
C THR A 144 39.30 -24.04 7.26
N ALA A 145 39.38 -22.75 7.63
CA ALA A 145 39.28 -21.63 6.70
C ALA A 145 40.46 -21.57 5.71
N LEU A 146 41.70 -21.84 6.17
CA LEU A 146 42.89 -21.91 5.31
C LEU A 146 42.89 -23.12 4.37
N LEU A 147 42.37 -24.26 4.81
CA LEU A 147 42.23 -25.46 3.97
C LEU A 147 41.13 -25.27 2.91
N LYS A 148 40.01 -24.63 3.27
CA LYS A 148 38.92 -24.32 2.33
C LYS A 148 39.37 -23.31 1.27
N SER A 149 40.12 -22.28 1.66
CA SER A 149 40.73 -21.30 0.75
C SER A 149 41.73 -21.91 -0.24
N ARG A 150 42.39 -23.02 0.11
CA ARG A 150 43.32 -23.76 -0.76
C ARG A 150 42.63 -24.74 -1.71
N ALA A 151 41.42 -25.19 -1.39
CA ALA A 151 40.64 -26.12 -2.21
C ALA A 151 39.83 -25.41 -3.31
N GLU A 152 39.68 -24.09 -3.24
CA GLU A 152 39.01 -23.23 -4.25
C GLU A 152 39.98 -22.61 -5.29
N LYS A 153 41.25 -23.04 -5.32
CA LYS A 153 42.20 -22.74 -6.41
C LYS A 153 42.47 -24.00 -7.23
#